data_AF-A0A845GZ95-F1
#
_entry.id   AF-A0A845GZ95-F1
#
_cell.length_a   1.000
_cell.length_b   1.000
_cell.length_c   1.000
_cell.angle_alpha   90.00
_cell.angle_beta   90.00
_cell.angle_gamma   90.00
#
_symmetry.space_group_name_H-M   'P 1'
#
loop_
_entity.id
_entity.type
_entity.pdbx_description
1 polymer ?
#
loop_
_entity_poly.entity_id
_entity_poly.type
_entity_poly.pdbx_seq_one_letter_code
_entity_poly.pdbx_strand_id
1 'polypeptide(L)'
;MKLRQRHAPMPLDLSVAIGLLWGHLNTGQFEQAYRLGRVCRRIWPEEDRLALLQAYAQVELFDGPDEDTKAVLARAGGCPDWTAVLARRCGAGV
;
A
#
# COMPACT_ATOMS: atom_id res chain seq x y z
N MET A 1 -5.63 4.63 -32.19
CA MET A 1 -6.21 3.80 -31.11
C MET A 1 -5.08 3.36 -30.19
N LYS A 2 -5.01 3.87 -28.95
CA LYS A 2 -3.99 3.40 -27.99
C LYS A 2 -4.32 1.95 -27.64
N LEU A 3 -3.46 1.00 -28.07
CA LEU A 3 -3.56 -0.38 -27.63
C LEU A 3 -3.53 -0.38 -26.11
N ARG A 4 -4.66 -0.72 -25.49
CA ARG A 4 -4.77 -0.97 -24.06
C ARG A 4 -3.76 -2.08 -23.77
N GLN A 5 -2.66 -1.74 -23.09
CA GLN A 5 -1.63 -2.71 -22.74
C GLN A 5 -2.33 -3.91 -22.10
N ARG A 6 -2.18 -5.08 -22.73
CA ARG A 6 -2.63 -6.34 -22.13
C ARG A 6 -1.94 -6.42 -20.78
N HIS A 7 -2.74 -6.49 -19.71
CA HIS A 7 -2.23 -6.73 -18.35
C HIS A 7 -1.29 -7.93 -18.45
N ALA A 8 0.02 -7.70 -18.29
CA ALA A 8 0.95 -8.80 -18.15
C ALA A 8 0.50 -9.59 -16.89
N PRO A 9 0.44 -10.92 -16.96
CA PRO A 9 0.09 -11.71 -15.79
C PRO A 9 1.09 -11.39 -14.67
N MET A 10 0.55 -10.97 -13.53
CA MET A 10 1.36 -10.67 -12.35
C MET A 10 2.07 -11.95 -11.90
N PRO A 11 3.36 -11.87 -11.52
CA PRO A 11 4.05 -13.00 -10.91
C PRO A 11 3.24 -13.57 -9.74
N LEU A 12 3.19 -14.90 -9.61
CA LEU A 12 2.42 -15.58 -8.57
C LEU A 12 2.83 -15.08 -7.17
N ASP A 13 4.13 -14.97 -6.92
CA ASP A 13 4.68 -14.52 -5.63
C ASP A 13 4.23 -13.11 -5.27
N LEU A 14 4.16 -12.21 -6.26
CA LEU A 14 3.67 -10.86 -6.05
C LEU A 14 2.17 -10.85 -5.72
N SER A 15 1.39 -11.66 -6.42
CA SER A 15 -0.04 -11.82 -6.15
C SER A 15 -0.29 -12.35 -4.72
N VAL A 16 0.50 -13.34 -4.30
CA VAL A 16 0.45 -13.92 -2.95
C VAL A 16 0.84 -12.89 -1.90
N ALA A 17 1.91 -12.13 -2.12
CA ALA A 17 2.35 -11.08 -1.21
C ALA A 17 1.27 -10.00 -1.01
N ILE A 18 0.65 -9.53 -2.10
CA ILE A 18 -0.46 -8.58 -2.06
C ILE A 18 -1.65 -9.17 -1.30
N GLY A 19 -2.01 -10.42 -1.58
CA GLY A 19 -3.12 -11.11 -0.90
C GLY A 19 -2.90 -11.27 0.60
N LEU A 20 -1.70 -11.65 1.02
CA LEU A 20 -1.33 -11.80 2.44
C LEU A 20 -1.36 -10.46 3.18
N LEU A 21 -0.80 -9.40 2.56
CA LEU A 21 -0.86 -8.05 3.13
C LEU A 21 -2.31 -7.61 3.36
N TRP A 22 -3.16 -7.80 2.36
CA TRP A 22 -4.60 -7.53 2.50
C TRP A 22 -5.25 -8.35 3.61
N GLY A 23 -4.94 -9.64 3.70
CA GLY A 23 -5.45 -10.51 4.76
C GLY A 23 -5.08 -10.01 6.16
N HIS A 24 -3.82 -9.60 6.35
CA HIS A 24 -3.36 -9.03 7.62
C HIS A 24 -4.06 -7.69 7.93
N LEU A 25 -4.18 -6.79 6.96
CA LEU A 25 -4.88 -5.51 7.14
C LEU A 25 -6.35 -5.70 7.54
N ASN A 26 -7.06 -6.60 6.85
CA ASN A 26 -8.48 -6.86 7.10
C ASN A 26 -8.74 -7.55 8.45
N THR A 27 -7.73 -8.19 9.02
CA THR A 27 -7.82 -8.85 10.34
C THR A 27 -7.22 -8.02 11.47
N GLY A 28 -6.83 -6.76 11.21
CA GLY A 28 -6.23 -5.87 12.21
C GLY A 28 -4.80 -6.22 12.59
N GLN A 29 -4.15 -7.14 11.86
CA GLN A 29 -2.76 -7.55 12.06
C GLN A 29 -1.78 -6.56 11.42
N PHE A 30 -1.87 -5.30 11.83
CA PHE A 30 -1.13 -4.20 11.20
C PHE A 30 0.38 -4.35 11.36
N GLU A 31 0.86 -4.88 12.49
CA GLU A 31 2.29 -5.12 12.70
C GLU A 31 2.86 -6.14 11.71
N GLN A 32 2.12 -7.24 11.49
CA GLN A 32 2.49 -8.27 10.53
C GLN A 32 2.45 -7.72 9.10
N ALA A 33 1.40 -6.96 8.76
CA ALA A 33 1.29 -6.30 7.47
C ALA A 33 2.44 -5.33 7.22
N TYR A 34 2.80 -4.52 8.23
CA TYR A 34 3.89 -3.54 8.12
C TYR A 34 5.23 -4.22 7.92
N ARG A 35 5.57 -5.22 8.75
CA ARG A 35 6.82 -5.98 8.65
C ARG A 35 6.95 -6.69 7.30
N LEU A 36 5.91 -7.37 6.85
CA LEU A 36 5.87 -8.05 5.55
C LEU A 36 6.01 -7.03 4.41
N GLY A 37 5.24 -5.95 4.46
CA GLY A 37 5.20 -4.92 3.42
C GLY A 37 6.57 -4.28 3.19
N ARG A 38 7.33 -4.01 4.25
CA ARG A 38 8.70 -3.50 4.11
C ARG A 38 9.64 -4.46 3.38
N VAL A 39 9.46 -5.77 3.55
CA VAL A 39 10.27 -6.76 2.82
C VAL A 39 9.82 -6.81 1.37
N CYS A 40 8.51 -6.87 1.11
CA CYS A 40 7.95 -6.91 -0.24
C CYS A 40 8.37 -5.69 -1.07
N ARG A 41 8.39 -4.48 -0.49
CA ARG A 41 8.87 -3.26 -1.16
C ARG A 41 10.34 -3.30 -1.58
N ARG A 42 11.17 -4.12 -0.95
CA ARG A 42 12.58 -4.29 -1.38
C ARG A 42 12.71 -5.25 -2.55
N ILE A 43 11.79 -6.21 -2.64
CA ILE A 43 11.75 -7.22 -3.71
C ILE A 43 11.12 -6.61 -4.97
N TRP A 44 10.07 -5.82 -4.81
CA TRP A 44 9.32 -5.18 -5.89
C TRP A 44 9.18 -3.67 -5.63
N PRO A 45 10.28 -2.89 -5.76
CA PRO A 45 10.27 -1.46 -5.44
C PRO A 45 9.39 -0.61 -6.38
N GLU A 46 9.11 -1.10 -7.59
CA GLU A 46 8.26 -0.43 -8.58
C GLU A 46 6.76 -0.72 -8.39
N GLU A 47 6.38 -1.62 -7.48
CA GLU A 47 4.97 -1.97 -7.27
C GLU A 47 4.31 -1.07 -6.22
N ASP A 48 3.61 -0.05 -6.72
CA ASP A 48 2.93 0.95 -5.89
C ASP A 48 1.88 0.35 -4.93
N ARG A 49 1.24 -0.78 -5.28
CA ARG A 49 0.25 -1.42 -4.39
C ARG A 49 0.90 -1.88 -3.08
N LEU A 50 2.11 -2.41 -3.13
CA LEU A 50 2.84 -2.82 -1.93
C LEU A 50 3.24 -1.62 -1.09
N ALA A 51 3.62 -0.51 -1.73
CA ALA A 51 3.90 0.75 -1.05
C ALA A 51 2.67 1.28 -0.31
N LEU A 52 1.50 1.27 -0.96
CA LEU A 52 0.23 1.73 -0.38
C LEU A 52 -0.26 0.83 0.77
N LEU A 53 -0.16 -0.50 0.61
CA LEU A 53 -0.54 -1.45 1.66
C LEU A 53 0.35 -1.33 2.90
N GLN A 54 1.65 -1.12 2.69
CA GLN A 54 2.59 -0.89 3.80
C GLN A 54 2.39 0.48 4.45
N ALA A 55 2.08 1.52 3.67
CA ALA A 55 1.71 2.84 4.19
C ALA A 55 0.45 2.77 5.06
N TYR A 56 -0.55 1.99 4.64
CA TYR A 56 -1.73 1.72 5.46
C TYR A 56 -1.37 1.10 6.79
N ALA A 57 -0.59 0.02 6.78
CA ALA A 57 -0.18 -0.63 8.01
C ALA A 57 0.62 0.32 8.93
N GLN A 58 1.44 1.21 8.35
CA GLN A 58 2.19 2.22 9.11
C GLN A 58 1.25 3.22 9.78
N VAL A 59 0.27 3.77 9.06
CA VAL A 59 -0.71 4.72 9.64
C VAL A 59 -1.51 4.08 10.77
N GLU A 60 -1.85 2.80 10.69
CA GLU A 60 -2.60 2.12 11.76
C GLU A 60 -1.76 1.81 13.01
N LEU A 61 -0.43 1.70 12.86
CA LEU A 61 0.46 1.34 13.98
C LEU A 61 0.99 2.54 14.76
N PHE A 62 1.00 3.71 14.13
CA PHE A 62 1.68 4.89 14.65
C PHE A 62 0.76 6.10 14.61
N ASP A 63 1.07 7.12 15.43
CA ASP A 63 0.31 8.36 15.50
C ASP A 63 0.58 9.27 14.28
N GLY A 64 0.24 8.77 13.10
CA GLY A 64 0.34 9.47 11.82
C GLY A 64 1.40 8.93 10.85
N PRO A 65 1.39 9.46 9.62
CA PRO A 65 2.25 8.98 8.56
C PRO A 65 3.70 9.43 8.76
N ASP A 66 4.65 8.52 8.59
CA ASP A 66 6.07 8.87 8.50
C ASP A 66 6.40 9.54 7.14
N GLU A 67 7.63 10.02 6.97
CA GLU A 67 8.04 10.72 5.74
C GLU A 67 7.95 9.85 4.49
N ASP A 68 8.20 8.55 4.60
CA ASP A 68 8.09 7.63 3.47
C ASP A 68 6.62 7.42 3.09
N THR A 69 5.72 7.24 4.06
CA THR A 69 4.27 7.19 3.83
C THR A 69 3.76 8.50 3.22
N LYS A 70 4.20 9.66 3.70
CA LYS A 70 3.85 10.96 3.09
C LYS A 70 4.31 11.04 1.64
N ALA A 71 5.53 10.60 1.34
CA ALA A 71 6.05 10.55 -0.02
C ALA A 71 5.21 9.59 -0.87
N VAL A 72 4.78 8.44 -0.33
CA VAL A 72 3.88 7.50 -1.01
C VAL A 72 2.56 8.15 -1.37
N LEU A 73 1.95 8.90 -0.44
CA LEU A 73 0.68 9.57 -0.66
C LEU A 73 0.79 10.71 -1.67
N ALA A 74 1.91 11.45 -1.65
CA ALA A 74 2.17 12.53 -2.60
C ALA A 74 2.37 12.03 -4.04
N ARG A 75 3.04 10.88 -4.23
CA ARG A 75 3.23 10.26 -5.57
C ARG A 75 1.99 9.53 -6.08
N ALA A 76 1.14 9.02 -5.18
CA ALA A 76 -0.02 8.19 -5.52
C ALA A 76 -1.22 8.97 -6.10
N GLY A 77 -0.97 10.03 -6.88
CA GLY A 77 -1.98 10.72 -7.69
C GLY A 77 -2.72 9.80 -8.68
N GLY A 78 -2.33 8.52 -8.79
CA GLY A 78 -3.01 7.47 -9.56
C GLY A 78 -4.12 6.70 -8.84
N CYS A 79 -4.31 6.84 -7.52
CA CYS A 79 -5.40 6.16 -6.81
C CYS A 79 -6.03 7.05 -5.71
N PRO A 80 -6.80 8.09 -6.11
CA PRO A 80 -7.36 9.08 -5.18
C PRO A 80 -8.22 8.46 -4.06
N ASP A 81 -8.91 7.35 -4.30
CA ASP A 81 -9.72 6.67 -3.30
C ASP A 81 -8.88 6.11 -2.14
N TRP A 82 -7.69 5.59 -2.44
CA TRP A 82 -6.76 5.07 -1.44
C TRP A 82 -6.13 6.18 -0.61
N THR A 83 -5.73 7.27 -1.27
CA THR A 83 -5.26 8.48 -0.60
C THR A 83 -6.33 9.03 0.34
N ALA A 84 -7.60 9.03 -0.07
CA ALA A 84 -8.71 9.46 0.78
C ALA A 84 -8.96 8.54 1.99
N VAL A 85 -8.83 7.21 1.82
CA VAL A 85 -8.90 6.26 2.96
C VAL A 85 -7.81 6.56 3.98
N LEU A 86 -6.57 6.76 3.52
CA LEU A 86 -5.43 7.02 4.40
C LEU A 86 -5.51 8.40 5.05
N ALA A 87 -5.93 9.43 4.32
CA ALA A 87 -6.14 10.77 4.87
C ALA A 87 -7.14 10.77 6.05
N ARG A 88 -8.29 10.09 5.89
CA ARG A 88 -9.28 9.93 6.97
C ARG A 88 -8.70 9.24 8.19
N ARG A 89 -7.86 8.21 7.99
CA ARG A 89 -7.22 7.45 9.08
C ARG A 89 -6.10 8.23 9.77
N CYS A 90 -5.39 9.09 9.06
CA CYS A 90 -4.39 10.00 9.63
C CYS A 90 -4.99 11.16 10.45
N GLY A 91 -6.32 11.23 10.60
CA GLY A 91 -6.99 12.37 11.23
C GLY A 91 -7.05 13.62 10.35
N ALA A 92 -6.75 13.52 9.05
CA ALA A 92 -6.95 14.60 8.10
C ALA A 92 -8.40 14.58 7.56
N GLY A 93 -9.32 15.15 8.33
CA GLY A 93 -10.70 15.51 7.96
C GLY A 93 -11.76 14.69 8.70
N VAL A 94 -12.68 15.28 9.48
CA VAL A 94 -13.25 16.64 9.43
C VAL A 94 -12.58 17.65 10.36
#